data_AF-A0A2Z7BZ21-F1
#
_entry.id   AF-A0A2Z7BZ21-F1
#
_cell.length_a   1.000
_cell.length_b   1.000
_cell.length_c   1.000
_cell.angle_alpha   90.00
_cell.angle_beta   90.00
_cell.angle_gamma   90.00
#
_symmetry.space_group_name_H-M   'P 1'
#
loop_
_entity.id
_entity.type
_entity.pdbx_description
1 polymer ?
#
loop_
_entity_poly.entity_id
_entity_poly.type
_entity_poly.pdbx_seq_one_letter_code
_entity_poly.pdbx_strand_id
1 'polypeptide(L)'
;MEAQRNVTVRELNMQLGQILNELEMERKRGEALDQMRKSNQSHYWWEGPIDKHELEQLQDAIQELKKNVGGQVAKVMSQVATYSLLLGPDDGGKDGVFDQYEIKPGQVFVGSNAVVGNNNFGYCHGFF
;
A
#
# COMPACT_ATOMS: atom_id res chain seq x y z
N MET A 1 -16.28 -30.50 60.74
CA MET A 1 -15.71 -29.29 60.10
C MET A 1 -14.35 -29.55 59.44
N GLU A 2 -13.46 -30.35 60.05
CA GLU A 2 -12.15 -30.76 59.47
C GLU A 2 -12.24 -31.34 58.04
N ALA A 3 -13.18 -32.26 57.80
CA ALA A 3 -13.32 -32.95 56.51
C ALA A 3 -13.67 -31.98 55.38
N GLN A 4 -14.57 -31.02 55.63
CA GLN A 4 -14.94 -29.99 54.65
C GLN A 4 -13.75 -29.10 54.30
N ARG A 5 -12.98 -28.67 55.33
CA ARG A 5 -11.75 -27.90 55.13
C ARG A 5 -10.76 -28.65 54.25
N ASN A 6 -10.55 -29.94 54.51
CA ASN A 6 -9.64 -30.78 53.73
C ASN A 6 -10.11 -30.99 52.28
N VAL A 7 -11.42 -31.09 52.04
CA VAL A 7 -12.00 -31.15 50.69
C VAL A 7 -11.72 -29.84 49.93
N THR A 8 -11.99 -28.69 50.54
CA THR A 8 -11.71 -27.39 49.93
C THR A 8 -10.23 -27.19 49.60
N VAL A 9 -9.32 -27.59 50.49
CA VAL A 9 -7.87 -27.50 50.25
C VAL A 9 -7.44 -28.37 49.05
N ARG A 10 -7.98 -29.59 48.93
CA ARG A 10 -7.67 -30.48 47.80
C ARG A 10 -8.15 -29.92 46.47
N GLU A 11 -9.37 -29.37 46.45
CA GLU A 11 -9.94 -28.73 45.27
C GLU A 11 -9.08 -27.54 44.81
N LEU A 12 -8.71 -26.65 45.74
CA LEU A 12 -7.87 -25.50 45.42
C LEU A 12 -6.48 -25.92 44.92
N ASN A 13 -5.89 -26.97 45.49
CA ASN A 13 -4.61 -27.50 45.02
C ASN A 13 -4.71 -28.10 43.60
N MET A 14 -5.84 -28.74 43.27
CA MET A 14 -6.10 -29.25 41.93
C MET A 14 -6.19 -28.10 40.92
N GLN A 15 -6.98 -27.06 41.24
CA GLN A 15 -7.13 -25.88 40.39
C GLN A 15 -5.80 -25.15 40.20
N LEU A 16 -5.00 -25.00 41.26
CA LEU A 16 -3.67 -24.42 41.17
C LEU A 16 -2.77 -25.23 40.24
N GLY A 17 -2.79 -26.56 40.34
CA GLY A 17 -2.02 -27.44 39.46
C GLY A 17 -2.42 -27.30 37.98
N GLN A 18 -3.72 -27.17 37.70
CA GLN A 18 -4.23 -26.93 36.35
C GLN A 18 -3.74 -25.60 35.79
N ILE A 19 -3.88 -24.51 36.55
CA ILE A 19 -3.44 -23.17 36.13
C ILE A 19 -1.92 -23.14 35.88
N LEU A 20 -1.13 -23.78 36.74
CA LEU A 20 0.32 -23.86 36.56
C LEU A 20 0.70 -24.60 35.27
N ASN A 21 -0.02 -25.69 34.95
CA ASN A 21 0.22 -26.43 33.72
C ASN A 21 -0.15 -25.60 32.48
N GLU A 22 -1.29 -24.90 32.50
CA GLU A 22 -1.70 -24.00 31.42
C GLU A 22 -0.67 -22.88 31.19
N LEU A 23 -0.18 -22.27 32.27
CA LEU A 23 0.83 -21.23 32.19
C LEU A 23 2.13 -21.76 31.58
N GLU A 24 2.56 -22.96 31.97
CA GLU A 24 3.77 -23.59 31.43
C GLU A 24 3.62 -23.96 29.94
N MET A 25 2.43 -24.41 29.51
CA MET A 25 2.13 -24.67 28.11
C MET A 25 2.19 -23.38 27.28
N GLU A 26 1.59 -22.29 27.79
CA GLU A 26 1.60 -21.00 27.10
C GLU A 26 3.02 -20.40 27.05
N ARG A 27 3.80 -20.58 28.12
CA ARG A 27 5.22 -20.20 28.17
C ARG A 27 6.01 -20.91 27.07
N LYS A 28 5.87 -22.24 26.96
CA LYS A 28 6.53 -23.05 25.91
C LYS A 28 6.08 -22.66 24.50
N ARG A 29 4.80 -22.35 24.32
CA ARG A 29 4.25 -21.87 23.05
C ARG A 29 4.91 -20.55 22.64
N GLY A 30 5.03 -19.61 23.58
CA GLY A 30 5.73 -18.35 23.37
C GLY A 30 7.20 -18.54 22.99
N GLU A 31 7.91 -19.44 23.69
CA GLU A 31 9.31 -19.76 23.37
C GLU A 31 9.47 -20.38 21.99
N ALA A 32 8.58 -21.29 21.59
CA ALA A 32 8.62 -21.89 20.26
C ALA A 32 8.41 -20.85 19.14
N LEU A 33 7.48 -19.91 19.35
CA LEU A 33 7.25 -18.80 18.42
C LEU A 33 8.46 -17.86 18.34
N ASP A 34 9.09 -17.55 19.48
CA ASP A 34 10.29 -16.73 19.51
C ASP A 34 11.49 -17.42 18.84
N GLN A 35 11.64 -18.73 19.03
CA GLN A 35 12.65 -19.53 18.32
C GLN A 35 12.41 -19.55 16.81
N MET A 36 11.15 -19.75 16.38
CA MET A 36 10.78 -19.72 14.97
C MET A 36 11.04 -18.35 14.34
N ARG A 37 10.73 -17.27 15.07
CA ARG A 37 11.08 -15.91 14.67
C ARG A 37 12.59 -15.77 14.50
N LYS A 38 13.37 -16.14 15.51
CA LYS A 38 14.84 -16.05 15.48
C LYS A 38 15.47 -16.89 14.37
N SER A 39 14.97 -18.10 14.12
CA SER A 39 15.45 -18.94 13.01
C SER A 39 15.14 -18.34 11.64
N ASN A 40 14.05 -17.56 11.55
CA ASN A 40 13.60 -16.94 10.30
C ASN A 40 13.95 -15.44 10.20
N GLN A 41 14.75 -14.88 11.12
CA GLN A 41 15.13 -13.46 11.10
C GLN A 41 15.83 -13.04 9.80
N SER A 42 16.51 -13.96 9.11
CA SER A 42 17.10 -13.70 7.80
C SER A 42 16.09 -13.72 6.64
N HIS A 43 14.90 -14.27 6.85
CA HIS A 43 13.90 -14.52 5.81
C HIS A 43 12.79 -13.47 5.73
N TYR A 44 12.55 -12.68 6.79
CA TYR A 44 11.48 -11.69 6.82
C TYR A 44 12.03 -10.27 6.73
N TRP A 45 11.95 -9.69 5.53
CA TRP A 45 12.34 -8.30 5.23
C TRP A 45 11.62 -7.23 6.08
N TRP A 46 10.51 -7.59 6.72
CA TRP A 46 9.69 -6.71 7.56
C TRP A 46 9.98 -6.86 9.07
N GLU A 47 10.76 -7.86 9.50
CA GLU A 47 11.20 -8.00 10.91
C GLU A 47 12.54 -7.32 11.19
N GLY A 48 13.26 -6.88 10.15
CA GLY A 48 14.50 -6.13 10.26
C GLY A 48 14.28 -4.67 10.69
N PRO A 49 15.27 -4.02 11.31
CA PRO A 49 15.21 -2.58 11.54
C PRO A 49 15.08 -1.85 10.20
N ILE A 50 14.04 -1.03 10.07
CA ILE A 50 13.86 -0.18 8.89
C ILE A 50 14.93 0.92 8.95
N ASP A 51 15.79 0.98 7.94
CA ASP A 51 16.72 2.09 7.79
C ASP A 51 15.93 3.35 7.46
N LYS A 52 15.88 4.27 8.43
CA LYS A 52 15.19 5.55 8.28
C LYS A 52 15.88 6.43 7.24
N HIS A 53 17.19 6.27 7.06
CA HIS A 53 17.95 7.11 6.15
C HIS A 53 17.60 6.82 4.68
N GLU A 54 17.49 5.55 4.30
CA GLU A 54 17.06 5.16 2.95
C GLU A 54 15.62 5.64 2.66
N LEU A 55 14.75 5.60 3.66
CA LEU A 55 13.37 6.06 3.53
C LEU A 55 13.27 7.59 3.36
N GLU A 56 14.07 8.34 4.11
CA GLU A 56 14.20 9.79 3.97
C GLU A 56 14.74 10.17 2.59
N GLN A 57 15.80 9.51 2.13
CA GLN A 57 16.34 9.71 0.78
C GLN A 57 15.30 9.44 -0.31
N LEU A 58 14.52 8.37 -0.17
CA LEU A 58 13.45 8.03 -1.11
C LEU A 58 12.35 9.10 -1.11
N GLN A 59 11.96 9.59 0.07
CA GLN A 59 10.98 10.65 0.21
C GLN A 59 11.45 11.94 -0.50
N ASP A 60 12.70 12.33 -0.28
CA ASP A 60 13.30 13.50 -0.91
C ASP A 60 13.35 13.36 -2.44
N ALA A 61 13.78 12.20 -2.93
CA ALA A 61 13.83 11.91 -4.37
C ALA A 61 12.43 11.97 -5.02
N ILE A 62 11.40 11.46 -4.36
CA ILE A 62 10.00 11.55 -4.83
C ILE A 62 9.53 13.01 -4.83
N GLN A 63 9.86 13.78 -3.81
CA GLN A 63 9.49 15.19 -3.74
C GLN A 63 10.16 16.02 -4.85
N GLU A 64 11.43 15.75 -5.13
CA GLU A 64 12.16 16.37 -6.23
C GLU A 64 11.55 15.99 -7.58
N LEU A 65 11.27 14.70 -7.80
CA LEU A 65 10.62 14.22 -9.01
C LEU A 65 9.27 14.91 -9.25
N LYS A 66 8.44 15.04 -8.20
CA LYS A 66 7.15 15.72 -8.27
C LYS A 66 7.31 17.19 -8.70
N LYS A 67 8.31 17.89 -8.15
CA LYS A 67 8.63 19.27 -8.54
C LYS A 67 9.06 19.34 -10.01
N ASN A 68 9.93 18.43 -10.45
CA ASN A 68 10.44 18.40 -11.82
C ASN A 68 9.33 18.11 -12.84
N VAL A 69 8.44 17.16 -12.55
CA VAL A 69 7.26 16.88 -13.38
C VAL A 69 6.34 18.10 -13.43
N GLY A 70 6.05 18.72 -12.27
CA GLY A 70 5.24 19.94 -12.21
C GLY A 70 5.85 21.09 -13.04
N GLY A 71 7.17 21.27 -12.97
CA GLY A 71 7.90 22.25 -13.77
C GLY A 71 7.84 21.97 -15.27
N GLN A 72 7.93 20.70 -15.68
CA GLN A 72 7.77 20.30 -17.09
C GLN A 72 6.36 20.58 -17.61
N VAL A 73 5.32 20.26 -16.84
CA VAL A 73 3.93 20.59 -17.19
C VAL A 73 3.75 22.10 -17.35
N ALA A 74 4.26 22.91 -16.42
CA ALA A 74 4.19 24.36 -16.51
C ALA A 74 4.92 24.92 -17.75
N LYS A 75 6.09 24.35 -18.09
CA LYS A 75 6.85 24.74 -19.28
C LYS A 75 6.10 24.40 -20.57
N VAL A 76 5.51 23.21 -20.67
CA VAL A 76 4.70 22.81 -21.83
C VAL A 76 3.48 23.72 -21.96
N MET A 77 2.76 23.98 -20.87
CA MET A 77 1.59 24.87 -20.87
C MET A 77 1.97 26.30 -21.28
N SER A 78 3.09 26.83 -20.79
CA SER A 78 3.60 28.14 -21.18
C SER A 78 3.99 28.18 -22.65
N GLN A 79 4.65 27.15 -23.18
CA GLN A 79 4.97 27.05 -24.60
C GLN A 79 3.70 27.01 -25.46
N VAL A 80 2.73 26.17 -25.11
CA VAL A 80 1.43 26.11 -25.79
C VAL A 80 0.73 27.46 -25.78
N ALA A 81 0.67 28.14 -24.62
CA ALA A 81 0.10 29.49 -24.52
C ALA A 81 0.87 30.51 -25.37
N THR A 82 2.20 30.40 -25.45
CA THR A 82 3.04 31.30 -26.26
C THR A 82 2.80 31.08 -27.75
N TYR A 83 2.70 29.83 -28.20
CA TYR A 83 2.33 29.49 -29.58
C TYR A 83 0.90 29.95 -29.92
N SER A 84 -0.05 29.84 -28.99
CA SER A 84 -1.41 30.37 -29.16
C SER A 84 -1.48 31.91 -29.15
N LEU A 85 -0.58 32.61 -28.44
CA LEU A 85 -0.51 34.08 -28.39
C LEU A 85 0.23 34.69 -29.59
N LEU A 86 1.24 34.01 -30.14
CA LEU A 86 1.96 34.43 -31.34
C LEU A 86 1.13 34.27 -32.62
N LEU A 87 0.15 33.37 -32.61
CA LEU A 87 -0.84 33.17 -33.68
C LEU A 87 -2.17 33.84 -33.31
N GLY A 88 -2.12 35.15 -33.03
CA GLY A 88 -3.31 35.96 -32.75
C GLY A 88 -4.40 35.83 -33.82
N PRO A 89 -5.67 36.08 -33.48
CA PRO A 89 -6.83 35.76 -34.32
C PRO A 89 -6.75 36.50 -35.66
N ASP A 90 -6.52 35.73 -36.74
CA ASP A 90 -6.58 36.25 -38.10
C ASP A 90 -8.05 36.44 -38.48
N ASP A 91 -8.51 37.70 -38.35
CA ASP A 91 -9.73 38.18 -38.97
C ASP A 91 -9.45 38.28 -40.47
N GLY A 92 -9.61 37.18 -41.21
CA GLY A 92 -9.01 37.16 -42.56
C GLY A 92 -9.39 36.10 -43.56
N GLY A 93 -10.21 35.11 -43.22
CA GLY A 93 -10.87 34.25 -44.20
C GLY A 93 -10.03 33.16 -44.88
N LYS A 94 -10.71 32.02 -45.03
CA LYS A 94 -10.55 30.95 -46.04
C LYS A 94 -9.19 30.21 -46.12
N ASP A 95 -9.32 28.91 -45.83
CA ASP A 95 -8.44 27.79 -46.18
C ASP A 95 -7.17 27.58 -45.35
N GLY A 96 -7.32 26.78 -44.29
CA GLY A 96 -6.21 26.22 -43.53
C GLY A 96 -6.69 25.19 -42.52
N VAL A 97 -6.74 23.94 -42.96
CA VAL A 97 -7.07 22.74 -42.18
C VAL A 97 -6.27 22.70 -40.88
N PHE A 98 -6.96 22.87 -39.75
CA PHE A 98 -6.52 22.31 -38.48
C PHE A 98 -7.77 21.81 -37.76
N ASP A 99 -8.01 20.50 -37.89
CA ASP A 99 -9.10 19.83 -37.20
C ASP A 99 -8.89 19.97 -35.70
N GLN A 100 -9.65 20.89 -35.14
CA GLN A 100 -9.99 21.03 -33.75
C GLN A 100 -10.59 19.70 -33.30
N TYR A 101 -9.78 18.86 -32.62
CA TYR A 101 -10.32 17.72 -31.90
C TYR A 101 -11.29 18.27 -30.85
N GLU A 102 -12.58 18.13 -31.15
CA GLU A 102 -13.68 18.50 -30.28
C GLU A 102 -13.48 17.88 -28.89
N ILE A 103 -13.11 18.72 -27.92
CA ILE A 103 -13.31 18.39 -26.51
C ILE A 103 -14.79 18.60 -26.24
N LYS A 104 -15.61 17.56 -26.45
CA LYS A 104 -17.01 17.59 -25.98
C LYS A 104 -17.03 17.57 -24.45
N PRO A 105 -17.68 18.55 -23.79
CA PRO A 105 -17.90 18.51 -22.35
C PRO A 105 -19.01 17.50 -22.03
N GLY A 106 -18.92 16.90 -20.85
CA GLY A 106 -19.48 15.58 -20.56
C GLY A 106 -21.01 15.45 -20.48
N GLN A 107 -21.47 14.20 -20.47
CA GLN A 107 -22.40 13.61 -19.48
C GLN A 107 -22.81 12.17 -19.86
N VAL A 108 -22.53 11.22 -18.94
CA VAL A 108 -23.42 10.17 -18.37
C VAL A 108 -24.09 9.09 -19.27
N PHE A 109 -23.61 7.84 -19.05
CA PHE A 109 -24.25 6.50 -18.94
C PHE A 109 -24.72 5.65 -20.15
N VAL A 110 -24.56 4.33 -19.90
CA VAL A 110 -25.04 3.05 -20.48
C VAL A 110 -24.43 2.55 -21.81
N GLY A 111 -23.88 1.31 -21.76
CA GLY A 111 -24.02 0.37 -22.87
C GLY A 111 -22.75 -0.39 -23.27
N SER A 112 -22.68 -1.65 -22.85
CA SER A 112 -21.67 -2.67 -23.13
C SER A 112 -21.36 -2.89 -24.62
N ASN A 113 -20.10 -3.12 -25.00
CA ASN A 113 -19.58 -4.48 -25.27
C ASN A 113 -18.10 -4.48 -25.72
N ALA A 114 -17.49 -5.61 -25.41
CA ALA A 114 -16.08 -5.96 -25.43
C ALA A 114 -15.38 -5.90 -26.80
N VAL A 115 -14.07 -5.60 -26.79
CA VAL A 115 -13.04 -6.51 -27.32
C VAL A 115 -11.81 -6.47 -26.40
N VAL A 116 -11.34 -7.68 -26.11
CA VAL A 116 -10.37 -8.11 -25.11
C VAL A 116 -8.94 -7.73 -25.52
N GLY A 117 -8.26 -6.96 -24.66
CA GLY A 117 -6.81 -6.81 -24.64
C GLY A 117 -6.31 -7.12 -23.24
N ASN A 118 -6.07 -8.40 -22.97
CA ASN A 118 -5.73 -8.94 -21.66
C ASN A 118 -4.29 -8.59 -21.26
N ASN A 119 -4.08 -7.45 -20.60
CA ASN A 119 -2.83 -7.13 -19.93
C ASN A 119 -2.91 -7.64 -18.48
N ASN A 120 -2.60 -8.93 -18.35
CA ASN A 120 -2.48 -9.64 -17.07
C ASN A 120 -1.27 -9.09 -16.28
N PHE A 121 -1.52 -8.14 -15.38
CA PHE A 121 -0.57 -7.80 -14.32
C PHE A 121 -0.60 -8.90 -13.27
N GLY A 122 0.23 -9.93 -13.48
CA GLY A 122 0.44 -11.00 -12.53
C GLY A 122 1.13 -10.48 -11.27
N TYR A 123 0.34 -10.19 -10.25
CA TYR A 123 0.81 -10.03 -8.89
C TYR A 123 0.12 -11.05 -7.98
N CYS A 124 0.94 -11.69 -7.15
CA CYS A 124 0.57 -12.46 -5.96
C CYS A 124 -0.03 -13.86 -6.21
N HIS A 125 0.84 -14.84 -6.47
CA HIS A 125 0.60 -16.21 -6.02
C HIS A 125 1.70 -16.62 -5.04
N GLY A 126 1.30 -17.00 -3.81
CA GLY A 126 2.19 -17.66 -2.85
C GLY A 126 1.79 -17.41 -1.39
N PHE A 127 0.71 -18.04 -0.95
CA PHE A 127 0.56 -18.44 0.45
C PHE A 127 1.53 -19.61 0.72
N PHE A 128 2.35 -19.48 1.76
CA PHE A 128 2.52 -20.45 2.85
C PHE A 128 3.06 -19.68 4.06
#